data_AF-A0A7C2IE94-F1
#
_entry.id   AF-A0A7C2IE94-F1
#
_cell.length_a   1.000
_cell.length_b   1.000
_cell.length_c   1.000
_cell.angle_alpha   90.00
_cell.angle_beta   90.00
_cell.angle_gamma   90.00
#
_symmetry.space_group_name_H-M   'P 1'
#
loop_
_entity.id
_entity.type
_entity.pdbx_description
1 polymer ?
#
loop_
_entity_poly.entity_id
_entity_poly.type
_entity_poly.pdbx_seq_one_letter_code
_entity_poly.pdbx_strand_id
1 'polypeptide(L)'
;MRRRSALLLLLAMTLPGCGTLTGLPPLAPGSDTTAPTVTATVPDRDGTVPADAHISITFSKAMNARTVTVTSDPAVTFTSPQWSADGRTVTVRPQDPFNPGTKYTITVTGRDQAGNSLTPFTWSFTAGPPAARAGTGQARLRDRVEVRSDERLFTLFAALNAAGYDEGLKESGPVRQAVREKLGDLALKVLEPARRYRDEHPQPLEAYVRYVLTLGPPPGFAEQRAPEGLDGFGRVLADFYRAAGIADLWKAQAEAHAQAVAALAAEGVALMGRTLDYLRAGDVPRERIVLVPNLLDAPGREYLVRLDGTVFFVLGATGKADPVPLAALTVRLVLGPPRPEADAEVQRTGVLYDLVREPAQRNGYRDWPTVIRESLIAAVTARLAVPADRRSTFLRGHYDRGLILVDHFAEELARYERDSLPLVDFLPQMLRTVNLDDQRRLFAERRR
;
A
#
# COMPACT_ATOMS: atom_id res chain seq x y z
N MET A 1 -45.50 -62.92 35.18
CA MET A 1 -46.65 -63.67 34.61
C MET A 1 -47.27 -62.84 33.48
N ARG A 2 -47.40 -63.45 32.29
CA ARG A 2 -48.31 -63.20 31.14
C ARG A 2 -48.53 -61.73 30.68
N ARG A 3 -47.93 -61.27 29.57
CA ARG A 3 -48.34 -61.37 28.13
C ARG A 3 -49.72 -60.77 27.77
N ARG A 4 -49.63 -59.70 26.96
CA ARG A 4 -50.26 -59.48 25.64
C ARG A 4 -51.76 -59.08 25.54
N SER A 5 -51.93 -57.87 25.01
CA SER A 5 -52.55 -57.57 23.69
C SER A 5 -54.08 -57.61 23.52
N ALA A 6 -54.49 -56.82 22.53
CA ALA A 6 -55.67 -56.94 21.67
C ALA A 6 -56.95 -56.26 22.17
N LEU A 7 -57.83 -55.72 21.32
CA LEU A 7 -57.83 -55.31 19.90
C LEU A 7 -59.24 -54.71 19.71
N LEU A 8 -59.36 -53.77 18.79
CA LEU A 8 -60.61 -53.25 18.22
C LEU A 8 -61.72 -54.29 18.02
N LEU A 9 -62.98 -53.86 18.19
CA LEU A 9 -64.03 -54.03 17.18
C LEU A 9 -65.20 -53.04 17.36
N LEU A 10 -65.20 -52.02 16.50
CA LEU A 10 -66.33 -51.59 15.65
C LEU A 10 -67.76 -52.04 16.03
N LEU A 11 -68.65 -51.05 16.21
CA LEU A 11 -70.05 -51.17 15.86
C LEU A 11 -70.45 -49.92 15.05
N ALA A 12 -70.87 -50.18 13.80
CA ALA A 12 -71.38 -49.18 12.87
C ALA A 12 -72.87 -48.91 13.14
N MET A 13 -73.25 -47.64 13.18
CA MET A 13 -74.64 -47.20 13.01
C MET A 13 -74.70 -46.19 11.86
N THR A 14 -75.68 -46.43 11.00
CA THR A 14 -75.98 -45.76 9.74
C THR A 14 -76.48 -44.33 9.91
N LEU A 15 -76.01 -43.40 9.05
CA LEU A 15 -76.63 -42.10 8.82
C LEU A 15 -76.92 -41.93 7.31
N PRO A 16 -78.08 -41.35 6.94
CA PRO A 16 -78.44 -41.11 5.54
C PRO A 16 -77.93 -39.74 5.07
N GLY A 17 -77.78 -39.60 3.76
CA GLY A 17 -77.96 -38.32 3.07
C GLY A 17 -76.68 -37.63 2.62
N CYS A 18 -76.41 -37.77 1.32
CA CYS A 18 -75.43 -36.99 0.58
C CYS A 18 -75.76 -35.49 0.68
N GLY A 19 -74.86 -34.72 1.29
CA GLY A 19 -74.85 -33.26 1.28
C GLY A 19 -73.40 -32.81 1.18
N THR A 20 -73.00 -32.32 0.02
CA THR A 20 -71.67 -31.76 -0.21
C THR A 20 -71.50 -30.47 0.60
N LEU A 21 -70.90 -30.56 1.78
CA LEU A 21 -70.39 -29.40 2.51
C LEU A 21 -69.04 -28.97 1.92
N THR A 22 -69.11 -28.44 0.70
CA THR A 22 -68.14 -27.47 0.19
C THR A 22 -68.32 -26.17 0.98
N GLY A 23 -67.42 -25.87 1.92
CA GLY A 23 -67.59 -24.66 2.72
C GLY A 23 -66.62 -24.46 3.88
N LEU A 24 -65.36 -24.85 3.73
CA LEU A 24 -64.29 -24.14 4.44
C LEU A 24 -63.52 -23.36 3.37
N PRO A 25 -63.45 -22.02 3.45
CA PRO A 25 -62.62 -21.27 2.54
C PRO A 25 -61.17 -21.78 2.71
N PRO A 26 -60.43 -22.02 1.62
CA PRO A 26 -58.99 -22.22 1.74
C PRO A 26 -58.42 -20.99 2.45
N LEU A 27 -57.58 -21.21 3.47
CA LEU A 27 -56.76 -20.14 4.04
C LEU A 27 -55.96 -19.53 2.88
N ALA A 28 -56.43 -18.40 2.36
CA ALA A 28 -55.67 -17.63 1.40
C ALA A 28 -54.32 -17.29 2.08
N PRO A 29 -53.16 -17.48 1.42
CA PRO A 29 -51.94 -16.89 1.93
C PRO A 29 -52.24 -15.40 2.11
N GLY A 30 -52.13 -14.91 3.34
CA GLY A 30 -52.37 -13.50 3.63
C GLY A 30 -51.51 -12.70 2.66
N SER A 31 -52.15 -11.93 1.78
CA SER A 31 -51.45 -11.04 0.87
C SER A 31 -50.57 -10.14 1.72
N ASP A 32 -49.25 -10.18 1.53
CA ASP A 32 -48.35 -9.25 2.21
C ASP A 32 -48.80 -7.83 1.83
N THR A 33 -49.37 -7.10 2.78
CA THR A 33 -49.81 -5.70 2.61
C THR A 33 -48.84 -4.72 3.26
N THR A 34 -47.70 -5.19 3.76
CA THR A 34 -46.75 -4.34 4.49
C THR A 34 -45.85 -3.63 3.49
N ALA A 35 -45.93 -2.30 3.43
CA ALA A 35 -45.06 -1.52 2.55
C ALA A 35 -43.57 -1.68 2.93
N PRO A 36 -42.65 -1.70 1.94
CA PRO A 36 -41.22 -1.64 2.20
C PRO A 36 -40.83 -0.28 2.80
N THR A 37 -39.76 -0.26 3.58
CA THR A 37 -39.17 0.95 4.19
C THR A 37 -37.67 0.99 3.93
N VAL A 38 -37.06 2.17 3.93
CA VAL A 38 -35.60 2.33 3.87
C VAL A 38 -35.02 2.22 5.28
N THR A 39 -34.09 1.31 5.48
CA THR A 39 -33.45 1.04 6.79
C THR A 39 -32.06 1.66 6.90
N ALA A 40 -31.35 1.84 5.78
CA ALA A 40 -30.04 2.49 5.74
C ALA A 40 -29.77 3.14 4.37
N THR A 41 -29.00 4.22 4.38
CA THR A 41 -28.53 4.91 3.18
C THR A 41 -27.04 5.20 3.27
N VAL A 42 -26.33 5.05 2.17
CA VAL A 42 -24.98 5.59 1.96
C VAL A 42 -25.08 6.52 0.76
N PRO A 43 -24.67 7.80 0.85
CA PRO A 43 -24.23 8.52 2.04
C PRO A 43 -25.27 8.57 3.17
N ASP A 44 -24.79 8.75 4.40
CA ASP A 44 -25.65 9.11 5.54
C ASP A 44 -26.30 10.48 5.31
N ARG A 45 -27.46 10.69 5.98
CA ARG A 45 -28.22 11.94 5.83
C ARG A 45 -27.42 13.15 6.30
N ASP A 46 -27.44 14.19 5.48
CA ASP A 46 -26.69 15.44 5.64
C ASP A 46 -25.17 15.27 5.79
N GLY A 47 -24.64 14.09 5.42
CA GLY A 47 -23.20 13.82 5.40
C GLY A 47 -22.49 14.55 4.26
N THR A 48 -21.16 14.71 4.41
CA THR A 48 -20.29 15.14 3.31
C THR A 48 -19.54 13.93 2.76
N VAL A 49 -19.63 13.69 1.45
CA VAL A 49 -19.00 12.53 0.80
C VAL A 49 -18.17 12.92 -0.42
N PRO A 50 -17.19 12.11 -0.83
CA PRO A 50 -16.45 12.34 -2.06
C PRO A 50 -17.35 12.51 -3.30
N ALA A 51 -16.93 13.33 -4.27
CA ALA A 51 -17.69 13.55 -5.50
C ALA A 51 -17.90 12.29 -6.36
N ASP A 52 -17.14 11.22 -6.14
CA ASP A 52 -17.27 9.91 -6.80
C ASP A 52 -17.93 8.86 -5.91
N ALA A 53 -18.53 9.27 -4.79
CA ALA A 53 -19.24 8.38 -3.89
C ALA A 53 -20.38 7.63 -4.61
N HIS A 54 -20.57 6.37 -4.25
CA HIS A 54 -21.72 5.59 -4.69
C HIS A 54 -22.91 5.86 -3.78
N ILE A 55 -24.12 5.67 -4.32
CA ILE A 55 -25.36 5.70 -3.55
C ILE A 55 -25.77 4.25 -3.27
N SER A 56 -25.94 3.89 -2.00
CA SER A 56 -26.48 2.60 -1.57
C SER A 56 -27.73 2.80 -0.74
N ILE A 57 -28.80 2.06 -1.03
CA ILE A 57 -30.05 2.07 -0.27
C ILE A 57 -30.37 0.65 0.17
N THR A 58 -30.58 0.45 1.46
CA THR A 58 -31.03 -0.82 2.03
C THR A 58 -32.50 -0.72 2.46
N PHE A 59 -33.31 -1.68 2.01
CA PHE A 59 -34.73 -1.78 2.29
C PHE A 59 -35.02 -2.84 3.36
N SER A 60 -36.16 -2.72 4.05
CA SER A 60 -36.61 -3.69 5.05
C SER A 60 -36.98 -5.06 4.48
N LYS A 61 -37.25 -5.14 3.17
CA LYS A 61 -37.61 -6.36 2.44
C LYS A 61 -37.17 -6.32 0.98
N ALA A 62 -37.21 -7.47 0.31
CA ALA A 62 -36.78 -7.60 -1.08
C ALA A 62 -37.68 -6.77 -2.01
N MET A 63 -37.06 -5.97 -2.88
CA MET A 63 -37.76 -5.09 -3.81
C MET A 63 -37.97 -5.74 -5.18
N ASN A 64 -38.99 -5.31 -5.92
CA ASN A 64 -39.05 -5.57 -7.36
C ASN A 64 -38.11 -4.60 -8.08
N ALA A 65 -36.90 -5.08 -8.39
CA ALA A 65 -35.83 -4.30 -8.99
C ALA A 65 -36.23 -3.51 -10.25
N ARG A 66 -37.21 -4.00 -11.03
CA ARG A 66 -37.67 -3.33 -12.26
C ARG A 66 -38.49 -2.08 -12.00
N THR A 67 -39.02 -1.93 -10.79
CA THR A 67 -39.89 -0.81 -10.41
C THR A 67 -39.16 0.28 -9.63
N VAL A 68 -37.94 0.00 -9.18
CA VAL A 68 -37.18 0.91 -8.31
C VAL A 68 -36.52 1.98 -9.16
N THR A 69 -36.78 3.23 -8.82
CA THR A 69 -36.18 4.39 -9.48
C THR A 69 -35.42 5.21 -8.45
N VAL A 70 -34.17 5.55 -8.77
CA VAL A 70 -33.31 6.44 -7.98
C VAL A 70 -33.02 7.69 -8.81
N THR A 71 -33.45 8.85 -8.33
CA THR A 71 -33.21 10.15 -8.97
C THR A 71 -32.47 11.09 -8.02
N SER A 72 -31.87 12.14 -8.58
CA SER A 72 -31.10 13.14 -7.85
C SER A 72 -31.53 14.54 -8.28
N ASP A 73 -31.51 15.48 -7.33
CA ASP A 73 -31.60 16.93 -7.57
C ASP A 73 -30.42 17.65 -6.86
N PRO A 74 -29.51 18.34 -7.58
CA PRO A 74 -29.43 18.48 -9.04
C PRO A 74 -29.34 17.14 -9.78
N ALA A 75 -29.79 17.15 -11.05
CA ALA A 75 -29.84 15.95 -11.89
C ALA A 75 -28.46 15.33 -12.11
N VAL A 76 -28.38 14.00 -11.92
CA VAL A 76 -27.18 13.19 -12.12
C VAL A 76 -27.55 11.90 -12.84
N THR A 77 -26.77 11.53 -13.85
CA THR A 77 -26.94 10.25 -14.55
C THR A 77 -26.24 9.15 -13.76
N PHE A 78 -26.94 8.07 -13.45
CA PHE A 78 -26.38 6.92 -12.76
C PHE A 78 -26.06 5.75 -13.70
N THR A 79 -25.15 4.89 -13.26
CA THR A 79 -24.89 3.57 -13.85
C THR A 79 -26.08 2.64 -13.64
N SER A 80 -26.07 1.50 -14.35
CA SER A 80 -27.07 0.45 -14.15
C SER A 80 -27.10 -0.02 -12.68
N PRO A 81 -28.28 -0.06 -12.02
CA PRO A 81 -28.37 -0.46 -10.62
C PRO A 81 -27.87 -1.88 -10.36
N GLN A 82 -27.03 -2.03 -9.33
CA GLN A 82 -26.55 -3.31 -8.85
C GLN A 82 -27.31 -3.73 -7.60
N TRP A 83 -27.84 -4.94 -7.59
CA TRP A 83 -28.66 -5.47 -6.50
C TRP A 83 -27.92 -6.53 -5.69
N SER A 84 -28.13 -6.54 -4.37
CA SER A 84 -27.71 -7.63 -3.51
C SER A 84 -28.44 -8.93 -3.86
N ALA A 85 -27.84 -10.07 -3.53
CA ALA A 85 -28.41 -11.40 -3.81
C ALA A 85 -29.78 -11.62 -3.14
N ASP A 86 -30.03 -10.97 -1.99
CA ASP A 86 -31.30 -11.02 -1.28
C ASP A 86 -32.32 -9.96 -1.73
N GLY A 87 -31.98 -9.15 -2.74
CA GLY A 87 -32.85 -8.14 -3.33
C GLY A 87 -33.20 -6.96 -2.43
N ARG A 88 -32.50 -6.80 -1.29
CA ARG A 88 -32.78 -5.73 -0.30
C ARG A 88 -31.91 -4.49 -0.45
N THR A 89 -30.80 -4.56 -1.17
CA THR A 89 -29.89 -3.43 -1.30
C THR A 89 -29.65 -3.11 -2.77
N VAL A 90 -29.83 -1.85 -3.13
CA VAL A 90 -29.49 -1.33 -4.46
C VAL A 90 -28.32 -0.36 -4.34
N THR A 91 -27.35 -0.52 -5.24
CA THR A 91 -26.19 0.38 -5.36
C THR A 91 -26.14 0.96 -6.76
N VAL A 92 -26.05 2.28 -6.84
CA VAL A 92 -25.84 3.04 -8.09
C VAL A 92 -24.62 3.93 -7.96
N ARG A 93 -23.89 4.11 -9.05
CA ARG A 93 -22.75 5.04 -9.13
C ARG A 93 -23.04 6.15 -10.13
N PRO A 94 -22.67 7.41 -9.84
CA PRO A 94 -22.84 8.47 -10.82
C PRO A 94 -21.91 8.20 -12.02
N GLN A 95 -22.37 8.47 -13.25
CA GLN A 95 -21.57 8.28 -14.47
C GLN A 95 -20.46 9.34 -14.57
N ASP A 96 -20.79 10.57 -14.15
CA ASP A 96 -19.86 11.67 -13.97
C ASP A 96 -19.80 12.06 -12.48
N PRO A 97 -18.65 12.51 -11.94
CA PRO A 97 -18.57 12.94 -10.54
C PRO A 97 -19.57 14.04 -10.18
N PHE A 98 -20.08 14.02 -8.94
CA PHE A 98 -20.87 15.08 -8.36
C PHE A 98 -20.11 16.42 -8.34
N ASN A 99 -20.82 17.55 -8.40
CA ASN A 99 -20.22 18.87 -8.30
C ASN A 99 -19.83 19.19 -6.84
N PRO A 100 -18.55 19.45 -6.54
CA PRO A 100 -18.13 19.76 -5.17
C PRO A 100 -18.81 21.00 -4.58
N GLY A 101 -19.05 20.99 -3.27
CA GLY A 101 -19.76 22.05 -2.56
C GLY A 101 -21.28 22.07 -2.84
N THR A 102 -21.80 21.14 -3.65
CA THR A 102 -23.21 21.10 -4.02
C THR A 102 -23.97 20.13 -3.12
N LYS A 103 -25.13 20.57 -2.60
CA LYS A 103 -26.06 19.69 -1.89
C LYS A 103 -26.90 18.93 -2.91
N TYR A 104 -26.86 17.60 -2.84
CA TYR A 104 -27.66 16.71 -3.66
C TYR A 104 -28.76 16.09 -2.82
N THR A 105 -29.96 15.99 -3.37
CA THR A 105 -31.13 15.33 -2.77
C THR A 105 -31.49 14.11 -3.60
N ILE A 106 -31.35 12.92 -3.02
CA ILE A 106 -31.72 11.67 -3.64
C ILE A 106 -33.18 11.37 -3.33
N THR A 107 -33.92 10.92 -4.35
CA THR A 107 -35.28 10.40 -4.21
C THR A 107 -35.31 8.95 -4.67
N VAL A 108 -35.83 8.05 -3.85
CA VAL A 108 -36.05 6.65 -4.21
C VAL A 108 -37.54 6.30 -4.14
N THR A 109 -38.02 5.62 -5.17
CA THR A 109 -39.39 5.09 -5.29
C THR A 109 -39.34 3.65 -5.80
N GLY A 110 -40.42 2.89 -5.61
CA GLY A 110 -40.53 1.53 -6.14
C GLY A 110 -41.60 0.71 -5.44
N ARG A 111 -41.67 -0.58 -5.77
CA ARG A 111 -42.56 -1.57 -5.15
C ARG A 111 -41.80 -2.80 -4.69
N ASP A 112 -42.30 -3.48 -3.67
CA ASP A 112 -41.81 -4.80 -3.30
C ASP A 112 -42.30 -5.90 -4.27
N GLN A 113 -41.91 -7.15 -4.01
CA GLN A 113 -42.33 -8.29 -4.83
C GLN A 113 -43.84 -8.60 -4.75
N ALA A 114 -44.52 -8.15 -3.69
CA ALA A 114 -45.96 -8.30 -3.49
C ALA A 114 -46.76 -7.13 -4.11
N GLY A 115 -46.10 -6.11 -4.62
CA GLY A 115 -46.71 -4.94 -5.28
C GLY A 115 -46.98 -3.76 -4.36
N ASN A 116 -46.59 -3.85 -3.07
CA ASN A 116 -46.74 -2.74 -2.12
C ASN A 116 -45.76 -1.63 -2.46
N SER A 117 -46.27 -0.40 -2.52
CA SER A 117 -45.47 0.78 -2.86
C SER A 117 -44.63 1.25 -1.69
N LEU A 118 -43.35 1.54 -1.95
CA LEU A 118 -42.51 2.34 -1.08
C LEU A 118 -43.06 3.77 -1.04
N THR A 119 -43.34 4.30 0.16
CA THR A 119 -43.54 5.75 0.31
C THR A 119 -42.26 6.46 -0.14
N PRO A 120 -42.33 7.40 -1.11
CA PRO A 120 -41.13 8.06 -1.65
C PRO A 120 -40.22 8.55 -0.54
N PHE A 121 -38.98 8.10 -0.58
CA PHE A 121 -38.00 8.40 0.45
C PHE A 121 -36.96 9.36 -0.11
N THR A 122 -36.74 10.46 0.61
CA THR A 122 -35.79 11.49 0.22
C THR A 122 -34.78 11.73 1.33
N TRP A 123 -33.53 11.96 0.92
CA TRP A 123 -32.49 12.45 1.81
C TRP A 123 -31.48 13.25 1.01
N SER A 124 -30.72 14.09 1.71
CA SER A 124 -29.69 14.90 1.09
C SER A 124 -28.31 14.58 1.65
N PHE A 125 -27.28 14.89 0.87
CA PHE A 125 -25.88 14.93 1.28
C PHE A 125 -25.19 16.09 0.57
N THR A 126 -24.02 16.50 1.05
CA THR A 126 -23.18 17.47 0.37
C THR A 126 -22.04 16.74 -0.36
N ALA A 127 -21.92 16.96 -1.67
CA ALA A 127 -20.76 16.48 -2.39
C ALA A 127 -19.55 17.32 -1.96
N GLY A 128 -18.60 16.67 -1.30
CA GLY A 128 -17.27 17.21 -1.08
C GLY A 128 -16.47 17.20 -2.38
N PRO A 129 -15.20 17.62 -2.32
CA PRO A 129 -14.26 17.39 -3.42
C PRO A 129 -14.27 15.88 -3.81
N PRO A 130 -13.93 15.50 -5.07
CA PRO A 130 -13.63 14.11 -5.41
C PRO A 130 -12.78 13.45 -4.34
N ALA A 131 -12.82 12.12 -4.17
CA ALA A 131 -11.85 11.47 -3.28
C ALA A 131 -10.41 11.83 -3.69
N ALA A 132 -10.21 12.13 -4.99
CA ALA A 132 -9.01 12.71 -5.57
C ALA A 132 -8.71 14.19 -5.19
N ARG A 133 -9.56 14.87 -4.43
CA ARG A 133 -9.40 16.25 -3.96
C ARG A 133 -9.68 16.44 -2.46
N ALA A 134 -9.94 15.37 -1.70
CA ALA A 134 -9.41 15.26 -0.34
C ALA A 134 -7.89 14.99 -0.41
N GLY A 135 -7.20 15.87 -1.15
CA GLY A 135 -5.85 15.76 -1.71
C GLY A 135 -5.52 14.41 -2.33
N THR A 136 -5.35 14.30 -3.65
CA THR A 136 -4.51 13.22 -4.21
C THR A 136 -3.24 13.08 -3.37
N GLY A 137 -2.64 11.90 -3.27
CA GLY A 137 -1.33 11.75 -2.63
C GLY A 137 -0.34 12.80 -3.15
N GLN A 138 -0.43 13.15 -4.44
CA GLN A 138 0.33 14.23 -5.05
C GLN A 138 0.05 15.62 -4.44
N ALA A 139 -1.20 15.96 -4.14
CA ALA A 139 -1.57 17.18 -3.44
C ALA A 139 -1.11 17.19 -1.97
N ARG A 140 -1.14 16.03 -1.29
CA ARG A 140 -0.61 15.88 0.09
C ARG A 140 0.91 16.08 0.16
N LEU A 141 1.60 15.88 -0.96
CA LEU A 141 3.03 16.05 -1.15
C LEU A 141 3.41 17.44 -1.68
N ARG A 142 2.43 18.27 -2.09
CA ARG A 142 2.67 19.60 -2.65
C ARG A 142 3.45 20.46 -1.66
N ASP A 143 4.48 21.14 -2.15
CA ASP A 143 5.37 22.03 -1.39
C ASP A 143 6.18 21.34 -0.27
N ARG A 144 6.08 20.00 -0.17
CA ARG A 144 6.76 19.19 0.84
C ARG A 144 7.84 18.28 0.27
N VAL A 145 7.77 18.00 -1.03
CA VAL A 145 8.80 17.21 -1.74
C VAL A 145 9.79 18.14 -2.42
N GLU A 146 11.06 17.98 -2.07
CA GLU A 146 12.19 18.55 -2.78
C GLU A 146 12.93 17.43 -3.50
N VAL A 147 13.40 17.69 -4.72
CA VAL A 147 14.33 16.79 -5.41
C VAL A 147 15.64 17.54 -5.59
N ARG A 148 16.73 16.98 -5.08
CA ARG A 148 18.06 17.58 -5.20
C ARG A 148 19.15 16.52 -5.15
N SER A 149 20.32 16.84 -5.68
CA SER A 149 21.53 16.06 -5.41
C SER A 149 22.19 16.55 -4.11
N ASP A 150 23.02 15.72 -3.46
CA ASP A 150 23.70 16.07 -2.22
C ASP A 150 25.19 15.74 -2.32
N GLU A 151 26.03 16.77 -2.24
CA GLU A 151 27.50 16.65 -2.40
C GLU A 151 28.14 15.84 -1.27
N ARG A 152 27.51 15.77 -0.09
CA ARG A 152 28.01 14.96 1.02
C ARG A 152 27.87 13.47 0.70
N LEU A 153 26.70 13.08 0.16
CA LEU A 153 26.48 11.72 -0.36
C LEU A 153 27.40 11.41 -1.54
N PHE A 154 27.56 12.35 -2.47
CA PHE A 154 28.53 12.19 -3.57
C PHE A 154 29.94 11.91 -3.06
N THR A 155 30.40 12.65 -2.04
CA THR A 155 31.73 12.47 -1.44
C THR A 155 31.88 11.09 -0.78
N LEU A 156 30.90 10.66 0.01
CA LEU A 156 30.90 9.32 0.63
C LEU A 156 31.01 8.24 -0.45
N PHE A 157 30.15 8.28 -1.47
CA PHE A 157 30.13 7.25 -2.49
C PHE A 157 31.33 7.32 -3.44
N ALA A 158 31.92 8.50 -3.67
CA ALA A 158 33.20 8.64 -4.35
C ALA A 158 34.31 7.90 -3.58
N ALA A 159 34.38 8.09 -2.25
CA ALA A 159 35.34 7.38 -1.39
C ALA A 159 35.12 5.87 -1.42
N LEU A 160 33.86 5.41 -1.31
CA LEU A 160 33.51 3.99 -1.37
C LEU A 160 33.89 3.34 -2.70
N ASN A 161 33.60 4.02 -3.81
CA ASN A 161 33.94 3.54 -5.15
C ASN A 161 35.45 3.45 -5.36
N ALA A 162 36.21 4.47 -4.91
CA ALA A 162 37.67 4.42 -4.92
C ALA A 162 38.23 3.34 -3.99
N ALA A 163 37.47 2.97 -2.95
CA ALA A 163 37.78 1.93 -1.98
C ALA A 163 37.24 0.53 -2.35
N GLY A 164 36.77 0.31 -3.58
CA GLY A 164 36.36 -1.02 -4.10
C GLY A 164 34.89 -1.38 -3.92
N TYR A 165 33.98 -0.42 -3.78
CA TYR A 165 32.55 -0.68 -3.75
C TYR A 165 32.01 -1.03 -5.16
N ASP A 166 31.86 -2.32 -5.43
CA ASP A 166 31.56 -2.85 -6.78
C ASP A 166 30.10 -3.33 -6.95
N GLU A 167 29.26 -3.18 -5.93
CA GLU A 167 27.85 -3.55 -6.01
C GLU A 167 27.14 -2.76 -7.12
N GLY A 168 26.39 -3.47 -7.98
CA GLY A 168 25.63 -2.89 -9.10
C GLY A 168 26.50 -2.15 -10.14
N LEU A 169 27.81 -2.38 -10.16
CA LEU A 169 28.73 -1.60 -11.00
C LEU A 169 28.49 -1.81 -12.50
N LYS A 170 28.11 -3.02 -12.92
CA LYS A 170 27.84 -3.34 -14.33
C LYS A 170 26.61 -2.62 -14.87
N GLU A 171 25.63 -2.39 -14.01
CA GLU A 171 24.37 -1.74 -14.30
C GLU A 171 24.43 -0.21 -14.11
N SER A 172 25.53 0.31 -13.57
CA SER A 172 25.69 1.72 -13.19
C SER A 172 25.84 2.67 -14.39
N GLY A 173 25.45 3.93 -14.17
CA GLY A 173 25.53 4.98 -15.18
C GLY A 173 26.96 5.53 -15.40
N PRO A 174 27.13 6.37 -16.44
CA PRO A 174 28.45 6.90 -16.86
C PRO A 174 29.12 7.77 -15.79
N VAL A 175 28.35 8.44 -14.93
CA VAL A 175 28.92 9.29 -13.85
C VAL A 175 29.73 8.45 -12.86
N ARG A 176 29.21 7.29 -12.43
CA ARG A 176 29.95 6.39 -11.52
C ARG A 176 31.23 5.88 -12.15
N GLN A 177 31.19 5.55 -13.44
CA GLN A 177 32.36 5.08 -14.19
C GLN A 177 33.43 6.18 -14.30
N ALA A 178 33.04 7.40 -14.70
CA ALA A 178 33.95 8.54 -14.81
C ALA A 178 34.59 8.92 -13.47
N VAL A 179 33.82 8.90 -12.38
CA VAL A 179 34.36 9.15 -11.03
C VAL A 179 35.35 8.05 -10.63
N ARG A 180 35.04 6.78 -10.89
CA ARG A 180 35.95 5.67 -10.59
C ARG A 180 37.24 5.73 -11.39
N GLU A 181 37.16 6.03 -12.69
CA GLU A 181 38.33 6.19 -13.55
C GLU A 181 39.23 7.30 -13.00
N LYS A 182 38.66 8.48 -12.72
CA LYS A 182 39.41 9.62 -12.21
C LYS A 182 40.04 9.38 -10.83
N LEU A 183 39.34 8.64 -9.96
CA LEU A 183 39.84 8.33 -8.62
C LEU A 183 40.78 7.11 -8.60
N GLY A 184 40.71 6.22 -9.58
CA GLY A 184 41.61 5.08 -9.74
C GLY A 184 43.06 5.49 -9.94
N ASP A 185 43.27 6.67 -10.54
CA ASP A 185 44.58 7.29 -10.75
C ASP A 185 45.18 7.93 -9.49
N LEU A 186 44.40 8.09 -8.41
CA LEU A 186 44.90 8.69 -7.17
C LEU A 186 45.82 7.72 -6.42
N ALA A 187 46.94 8.25 -5.92
CA ALA A 187 47.89 7.46 -5.14
C ALA A 187 47.22 6.82 -3.92
N LEU A 188 47.66 5.60 -3.58
CA LEU A 188 47.30 4.87 -2.33
C LEU A 188 47.21 5.80 -1.12
N LYS A 189 48.14 6.76 -0.98
CA LYS A 189 48.17 7.73 0.13
C LYS A 189 46.87 8.52 0.34
N VAL A 190 46.07 8.76 -0.71
CA VAL A 190 44.78 9.46 -0.64
C VAL A 190 43.66 8.51 -0.21
N LEU A 191 43.73 7.24 -0.63
CA LEU A 191 42.66 6.24 -0.43
C LEU A 191 42.84 5.43 0.86
N GLU A 192 44.07 5.19 1.30
CA GLU A 192 44.40 4.37 2.47
C GLU A 192 43.74 4.85 3.76
N PRO A 193 43.67 6.16 4.09
CA PRO A 193 42.98 6.62 5.29
C PRO A 193 41.48 6.26 5.28
N ALA A 194 40.80 6.42 4.14
CA ALA A 194 39.38 6.09 4.02
C ALA A 194 39.13 4.57 4.05
N ARG A 195 40.01 3.78 3.41
CA ARG A 195 39.99 2.30 3.46
C ARG A 195 40.17 1.81 4.90
N ARG A 196 41.23 2.27 5.57
CA ARG A 196 41.53 1.94 6.96
C ARG A 196 40.38 2.30 7.89
N TYR A 197 39.83 3.51 7.74
CA TYR A 197 38.71 3.94 8.58
C TYR A 197 37.52 2.99 8.47
N ARG A 198 37.13 2.59 7.25
CA ARG A 198 36.04 1.64 7.03
C ARG A 198 36.35 0.27 7.63
N ASP A 199 37.57 -0.22 7.48
CA ASP A 199 37.98 -1.53 7.98
C ASP A 199 38.01 -1.57 9.52
N GLU A 200 38.39 -0.45 10.16
CA GLU A 200 38.39 -0.28 11.62
C GLU A 200 36.98 -0.02 12.20
N HIS A 201 36.02 0.42 11.39
CA HIS A 201 34.66 0.78 11.82
C HIS A 201 33.60 -0.01 11.04
N PRO A 202 33.51 -1.35 11.17
CA PRO A 202 32.64 -2.18 10.34
C PRO A 202 31.15 -1.95 10.65
N GLN A 203 30.56 -0.96 9.98
CA GLN A 203 29.14 -0.61 10.06
C GLN A 203 28.42 -0.91 8.73
N PRO A 204 27.11 -1.20 8.74
CA PRO A 204 26.36 -1.33 7.50
C PRO A 204 26.37 -0.01 6.72
N LEU A 205 26.37 -0.07 5.40
CA LEU A 205 26.39 1.12 4.53
C LEU A 205 25.29 2.15 4.88
N GLU A 206 24.10 1.67 5.28
CA GLU A 206 23.00 2.52 5.73
C GLU A 206 23.38 3.42 6.93
N ALA A 207 24.24 2.95 7.84
CA ALA A 207 24.72 3.76 8.96
C ALA A 207 25.56 4.95 8.48
N TYR A 208 26.44 4.74 7.49
CA TYR A 208 27.21 5.81 6.86
C TYR A 208 26.33 6.77 6.07
N VAL A 209 25.36 6.27 5.29
CA VAL A 209 24.40 7.09 4.54
C VAL A 209 23.56 7.97 5.47
N ARG A 210 23.09 7.40 6.60
CA ARG A 210 22.39 8.17 7.63
C ARG A 210 23.30 9.24 8.22
N TYR A 211 24.53 8.88 8.59
CA TYR A 211 25.41 9.80 9.31
C TYR A 211 25.91 10.94 8.43
N VAL A 212 26.30 10.67 7.17
CA VAL A 212 26.82 11.70 6.26
C VAL A 212 25.80 12.83 6.01
N LEU A 213 24.50 12.53 6.05
CA LEU A 213 23.43 13.51 5.91
C LEU A 213 23.28 14.45 7.12
N THR A 214 23.91 14.13 8.26
CA THR A 214 23.94 14.98 9.46
C THR A 214 25.16 15.92 9.50
N LEU A 215 26.16 15.67 8.66
CA LEU A 215 27.39 16.47 8.64
C LEU A 215 27.15 17.85 8.03
N GLY A 216 27.99 18.81 8.44
CA GLY A 216 28.07 20.13 7.82
C GLY A 216 28.45 20.06 6.33
N PRO A 217 28.32 21.17 5.59
CA PRO A 217 28.60 21.19 4.15
C PRO A 217 30.09 20.88 3.84
N PRO A 218 30.38 20.34 2.65
CA PRO A 218 31.75 20.30 2.13
C PRO A 218 32.32 21.73 2.00
N PRO A 219 33.65 21.91 2.08
CA PRO A 219 34.68 20.88 2.29
C PRO A 219 34.86 20.50 3.77
N GLY A 220 34.08 21.07 4.69
CA GLY A 220 34.33 20.99 6.13
C GLY A 220 33.82 19.73 6.82
N PHE A 221 32.66 19.19 6.38
CA PHE A 221 32.04 17.97 6.95
C PHE A 221 31.95 17.99 8.50
N ALA A 222 31.65 19.16 9.06
CA ALA A 222 31.66 19.36 10.50
C ALA A 222 30.73 18.36 11.21
N GLU A 223 31.28 17.62 12.18
CA GLU A 223 30.53 16.69 13.02
C GLU A 223 29.86 17.46 14.15
N GLN A 224 28.57 17.19 14.39
CA GLN A 224 27.88 17.68 15.59
C GLN A 224 27.90 16.62 16.68
N ARG A 225 27.41 15.42 16.35
CA ARG A 225 27.39 14.26 17.23
C ARG A 225 27.58 13.00 16.40
N ALA A 226 28.67 12.27 16.64
CA ALA A 226 28.92 11.00 15.99
C ALA A 226 28.02 9.88 16.57
N PRO A 227 27.46 9.00 15.73
CA PRO A 227 26.96 7.70 16.15
C PRO A 227 28.08 6.85 16.74
N GLU A 228 27.71 5.91 17.61
CA GLU A 228 28.64 4.96 18.17
C GLU A 228 29.38 4.19 17.07
N GLY A 229 30.71 4.16 17.14
CA GLY A 229 31.56 3.48 16.18
C GLY A 229 31.70 4.20 14.84
N LEU A 230 31.42 5.50 14.76
CA LEU A 230 31.66 6.35 13.60
C LEU A 230 32.33 7.70 13.95
N ASP A 231 33.03 7.77 15.09
CA ASP A 231 33.77 8.97 15.49
C ASP A 231 34.85 9.35 14.47
N GLY A 232 35.00 10.64 14.18
CA GLY A 232 36.04 11.15 13.28
C GLY A 232 35.78 10.93 11.78
N PHE A 233 34.64 10.36 11.41
CA PHE A 233 34.25 10.12 10.02
C PHE A 233 34.23 11.40 9.16
N GLY A 234 33.71 12.51 9.70
CA GLY A 234 33.66 13.80 9.02
C GLY A 234 35.05 14.34 8.71
N ARG A 235 36.02 14.16 9.61
CA ARG A 235 37.42 14.50 9.32
C ARG A 235 37.99 13.66 8.17
N VAL A 236 37.71 12.36 8.16
CA VAL A 236 38.14 11.46 7.07
C VAL A 236 37.55 11.89 5.73
N LEU A 237 36.25 12.24 5.69
CA LEU A 237 35.63 12.77 4.48
C LEU A 237 36.22 14.12 4.05
N ALA A 238 36.49 15.04 4.99
CA ALA A 238 37.08 16.33 4.67
C ALA A 238 38.51 16.21 4.09
N ASP A 239 39.32 15.33 4.65
CA ASP A 239 40.68 15.06 4.15
C ASP A 239 40.62 14.40 2.76
N PHE A 240 39.75 13.42 2.57
CA PHE A 240 39.52 12.80 1.25
C PHE A 240 39.01 13.81 0.23
N TYR A 241 38.03 14.65 0.59
CA TYR A 241 37.44 15.65 -0.30
C TYR A 241 38.50 16.59 -0.89
N ARG A 242 39.40 17.10 -0.03
CA ARG A 242 40.51 17.98 -0.43
C ARG A 242 41.54 17.23 -1.28
N ALA A 243 41.98 16.05 -0.83
CA ALA A 243 43.05 15.32 -1.48
C ALA A 243 42.64 14.73 -2.84
N ALA A 244 41.38 14.34 -3.01
CA ALA A 244 40.84 13.76 -4.24
C ALA A 244 40.24 14.79 -5.21
N GLY A 245 40.25 16.08 -4.88
CA GLY A 245 39.68 17.13 -5.75
C GLY A 245 38.19 16.97 -5.98
N ILE A 246 37.43 16.57 -4.95
CA ILE A 246 36.00 16.23 -5.08
C ILE A 246 35.16 17.44 -5.54
N ALA A 247 35.54 18.67 -5.17
CA ALA A 247 34.88 19.89 -5.64
C ALA A 247 34.85 19.98 -7.18
N ASP A 248 35.97 19.69 -7.83
CA ASP A 248 36.10 19.74 -9.29
C ASP A 248 35.34 18.59 -9.94
N LEU A 249 35.39 17.40 -9.34
CA LEU A 249 34.61 16.24 -9.79
C LEU A 249 33.11 16.51 -9.71
N TRP A 250 32.62 17.04 -8.59
CA TRP A 250 31.23 17.41 -8.40
C TRP A 250 30.78 18.43 -9.46
N LYS A 251 31.58 19.49 -9.66
CA LYS A 251 31.32 20.52 -10.67
C LYS A 251 31.31 19.95 -12.10
N ALA A 252 32.23 19.06 -12.43
CA ALA A 252 32.30 18.42 -13.75
C ALA A 252 31.06 17.55 -14.04
N GLN A 253 30.40 17.04 -13.01
CA GLN A 253 29.21 16.19 -13.12
C GLN A 253 27.89 16.97 -12.90
N ALA A 254 27.92 18.30 -12.82
CA ALA A 254 26.75 19.12 -12.46
C ALA A 254 25.57 18.92 -13.41
N GLU A 255 25.81 18.83 -14.72
CA GLU A 255 24.76 18.65 -15.72
C GLU A 255 24.07 17.28 -15.57
N ALA A 256 24.83 16.21 -15.37
CA ALA A 256 24.26 14.87 -15.17
C ALA A 256 23.42 14.79 -13.89
N HIS A 257 23.85 15.44 -12.81
CA HIS A 257 23.07 15.55 -11.58
C HIS A 257 21.78 16.37 -11.78
N ALA A 258 21.85 17.48 -12.52
CA ALA A 258 20.67 18.28 -12.86
C ALA A 258 19.66 17.49 -13.71
N GLN A 259 20.13 16.71 -14.68
CA GLN A 259 19.28 15.82 -15.49
C GLN A 259 18.63 14.72 -14.62
N ALA A 260 19.38 14.09 -13.72
CA ALA A 260 18.84 13.09 -12.82
C ALA A 260 17.78 13.66 -11.86
N VAL A 261 18.02 14.87 -11.33
CA VAL A 261 17.04 15.60 -10.50
C VAL A 261 15.79 15.92 -11.30
N ALA A 262 15.93 16.43 -12.53
CA ALA A 262 14.79 16.75 -13.38
C ALA A 262 13.96 15.51 -13.74
N ALA A 263 14.61 14.41 -14.11
CA ALA A 263 13.96 13.14 -14.42
C ALA A 263 13.16 12.60 -13.21
N LEU A 264 13.76 12.61 -12.02
CA LEU A 264 13.10 12.15 -10.81
C LEU A 264 11.97 13.10 -10.37
N ALA A 265 12.11 14.41 -10.55
CA ALA A 265 11.07 15.38 -10.24
C ALA A 265 9.85 15.26 -11.15
N ALA A 266 10.07 15.02 -12.45
CA ALA A 266 9.00 14.93 -13.45
C ALA A 266 8.01 13.79 -13.16
N GLU A 267 8.52 12.62 -12.78
CA GLU A 267 7.69 11.41 -12.63
C GLU A 267 7.52 10.97 -11.17
N GLY A 268 8.49 11.31 -10.31
CA GLY A 268 8.58 10.76 -8.97
C GLY A 268 7.46 11.22 -8.06
N VAL A 269 7.14 12.51 -8.02
CA VAL A 269 6.07 13.04 -7.16
C VAL A 269 4.71 12.46 -7.55
N ALA A 270 4.46 12.28 -8.85
CA ALA A 270 3.24 11.66 -9.34
C ALA A 270 3.16 10.17 -8.94
N LEU A 271 4.26 9.43 -9.04
CA LEU A 271 4.32 8.03 -8.59
C LEU A 271 4.11 7.90 -7.09
N MET A 272 4.75 8.74 -6.29
CA MET A 272 4.54 8.78 -4.84
C MET A 272 3.06 9.03 -4.53
N GLY A 273 2.46 10.02 -5.21
CA GLY A 273 1.05 10.34 -5.05
C GLY A 273 0.13 9.15 -5.34
N ARG A 274 0.29 8.50 -6.51
CA ARG A 274 -0.49 7.30 -6.86
C ARG A 274 -0.26 6.15 -5.89
N THR A 275 0.95 6.02 -5.34
CA THR A 275 1.25 5.00 -4.32
C THR A 275 0.49 5.28 -3.03
N LEU A 276 0.50 6.51 -2.54
CA LEU A 276 -0.26 6.91 -1.34
C LEU A 276 -1.78 6.73 -1.54
N ASP A 277 -2.28 7.03 -2.74
CA ASP A 277 -3.68 6.82 -3.11
C ASP A 277 -4.03 5.33 -3.13
N TYR A 278 -3.17 4.48 -3.72
CA TYR A 278 -3.35 3.03 -3.71
C TYR A 278 -3.38 2.47 -2.28
N LEU A 279 -2.53 2.97 -1.39
CA LEU A 279 -2.48 2.59 0.03
C LEU A 279 -3.68 3.13 0.84
N ARG A 280 -4.46 4.05 0.26
CA ARG A 280 -5.51 4.83 0.92
C ARG A 280 -4.99 5.47 2.22
N ALA A 281 -3.76 5.99 2.15
CA ALA A 281 -3.05 6.56 3.29
C ALA A 281 -3.59 7.95 3.65
N GLY A 282 -4.52 8.01 4.63
CA GLY A 282 -5.13 9.28 5.07
C GLY A 282 -4.15 10.25 5.73
N ASP A 283 -3.26 9.73 6.57
CA ASP A 283 -2.22 10.50 7.27
C ASP A 283 -0.85 10.23 6.64
N VAL A 284 -0.48 11.03 5.64
CA VAL A 284 0.92 11.06 5.20
C VAL A 284 1.71 11.81 6.28
N PRO A 285 2.83 11.26 6.80
CA PRO A 285 3.68 11.95 7.79
C PRO A 285 3.94 13.39 7.32
N ARG A 286 3.90 14.41 8.19
CA ARG A 286 3.95 15.87 7.85
C ARG A 286 5.35 16.38 7.46
N GLU A 287 6.37 15.55 7.61
CA GLU A 287 7.77 15.85 7.36
C GLU A 287 8.04 16.36 5.94
N ARG A 288 9.06 17.19 5.76
CA ARG A 288 9.61 17.49 4.43
C ARG A 288 10.19 16.19 3.86
N ILE A 289 9.99 15.93 2.58
CA ILE A 289 10.57 14.76 1.90
C ILE A 289 11.60 15.27 0.90
N VAL A 290 12.82 14.72 0.96
CA VAL A 290 13.89 15.07 0.03
C VAL A 290 14.27 13.83 -0.77
N LEU A 291 14.00 13.84 -2.07
CA LEU A 291 14.43 12.79 -2.99
C LEU A 291 15.84 13.11 -3.49
N VAL A 292 16.77 12.19 -3.28
CA VAL A 292 18.18 12.35 -3.65
C VAL A 292 18.59 11.24 -4.62
N PRO A 293 18.68 11.53 -5.94
CA PRO A 293 19.27 10.60 -6.88
C PRO A 293 20.78 10.54 -6.63
N ASN A 294 21.28 9.36 -6.28
CA ASN A 294 22.69 9.10 -6.05
C ASN A 294 23.28 8.34 -7.24
N LEU A 295 23.98 9.08 -8.10
CA LEU A 295 24.58 8.55 -9.33
C LEU A 295 25.82 7.67 -9.09
N LEU A 296 26.30 7.58 -7.85
CA LEU A 296 27.48 6.81 -7.47
C LEU A 296 27.16 5.53 -6.68
N ASP A 297 25.88 5.27 -6.41
CA ASP A 297 25.43 4.02 -5.76
C ASP A 297 24.96 2.99 -6.80
N ALA A 298 24.78 1.75 -6.35
CA ALA A 298 24.22 0.66 -7.12
C ALA A 298 22.77 0.98 -7.51
N PRO A 299 22.41 0.85 -8.81
CA PRO A 299 21.04 1.03 -9.27
C PRO A 299 20.05 0.15 -8.51
N GLY A 300 18.92 0.73 -8.11
CA GLY A 300 17.88 0.03 -7.37
C GLY A 300 18.12 -0.08 -5.87
N ARG A 301 19.28 0.35 -5.33
CA ARG A 301 19.43 0.54 -3.87
C ARG A 301 18.68 1.75 -3.39
N GLU A 302 18.09 1.63 -2.22
CA GLU A 302 17.33 2.69 -1.59
C GLU A 302 17.59 2.82 -0.09
N TYR A 303 17.50 4.04 0.43
CA TYR A 303 17.60 4.32 1.88
C TYR A 303 16.51 5.30 2.29
N LEU A 304 15.86 5.02 3.42
CA LEU A 304 14.94 5.93 4.07
C LEU A 304 15.58 6.49 5.33
N VAL A 305 15.99 7.76 5.31
CA VAL A 305 16.65 8.39 6.46
C VAL A 305 15.76 9.47 7.03
N ARG A 306 15.36 9.35 8.31
CA ARG A 306 14.60 10.40 9.03
C ARG A 306 15.55 11.24 9.89
N LEU A 307 15.57 12.55 9.66
CA LEU A 307 16.36 13.55 10.38
C LEU A 307 15.49 14.80 10.64
N ASP A 308 15.29 15.18 11.90
CA ASP A 308 14.69 16.46 12.34
C ASP A 308 13.60 17.03 11.44
N GLY A 309 12.46 16.33 11.36
CA GLY A 309 11.29 16.77 10.58
C GLY A 309 11.45 16.66 9.05
N THR A 310 12.52 16.02 8.58
CA THR A 310 12.79 15.72 7.17
C THR A 310 13.03 14.22 6.95
N VAL A 311 12.51 13.67 5.86
CA VAL A 311 12.74 12.30 5.42
C VAL A 311 13.48 12.33 4.08
N PHE A 312 14.65 11.72 4.02
CA PHE A 312 15.45 11.58 2.81
C PHE A 312 15.18 10.23 2.17
N PHE A 313 14.87 10.25 0.89
CA PHE A 313 14.83 9.08 0.02
C PHE A 313 16.09 9.12 -0.84
N VAL A 314 17.11 8.38 -0.43
CA VAL A 314 18.36 8.27 -1.20
C VAL A 314 18.23 7.10 -2.15
N LEU A 315 18.35 7.35 -3.45
CA LEU A 315 18.04 6.40 -4.52
C LEU A 315 19.28 6.19 -5.39
N GLY A 316 19.84 4.98 -5.39
CA GLY A 316 20.89 4.61 -6.33
C GLY A 316 20.38 4.66 -7.76
N ALA A 317 20.98 5.50 -8.60
CA ALA A 317 20.41 5.90 -9.88
C ALA A 317 21.43 5.84 -11.03
N THR A 318 20.93 5.52 -12.22
CA THR A 318 21.71 5.55 -13.48
C THR A 318 21.60 6.89 -14.21
N GLY A 319 20.92 7.87 -13.62
CA GLY A 319 20.54 9.14 -14.25
C GLY A 319 19.12 9.16 -14.81
N LYS A 320 18.43 8.01 -14.81
CA LYS A 320 17.01 7.89 -15.16
C LYS A 320 16.17 7.66 -13.89
N ALA A 321 14.90 8.06 -13.93
CA ALA A 321 13.95 7.73 -12.87
C ALA A 321 13.72 6.21 -12.85
N ASP A 322 13.87 5.60 -11.68
CA ASP A 322 13.49 4.20 -11.46
C ASP A 322 12.26 4.16 -10.54
N PRO A 323 11.09 3.71 -11.04
CA PRO A 323 9.86 3.70 -10.26
C PRO A 323 9.89 2.69 -9.11
N VAL A 324 10.71 1.63 -9.20
CA VAL A 324 10.68 0.51 -8.25
C VAL A 324 11.16 0.92 -6.85
N PRO A 325 12.39 1.43 -6.65
CA PRO A 325 12.86 1.83 -5.32
C PRO A 325 12.05 3.01 -4.76
N LEU A 326 11.57 3.93 -5.62
CA LEU A 326 10.75 5.05 -5.17
C LEU A 326 9.37 4.58 -4.65
N ALA A 327 8.72 3.63 -5.33
CA ALA A 327 7.48 3.03 -4.85
C ALA A 327 7.72 2.30 -3.53
N ALA A 328 8.78 1.48 -3.42
CA ALA A 328 9.12 0.77 -2.20
C ALA A 328 9.32 1.72 -1.00
N LEU A 329 10.09 2.80 -1.18
CA LEU A 329 10.28 3.83 -0.14
C LEU A 329 8.98 4.55 0.23
N THR A 330 8.10 4.81 -0.74
CA THR A 330 6.80 5.45 -0.49
C THR A 330 5.89 4.53 0.33
N VAL A 331 5.87 3.24 0.02
CA VAL A 331 5.12 2.26 0.82
C VAL A 331 5.72 2.16 2.23
N ARG A 332 7.05 2.09 2.36
CA ARG A 332 7.77 2.03 3.63
C ARG A 332 7.59 3.29 4.49
N LEU A 333 7.35 4.45 3.88
CA LEU A 333 7.03 5.69 4.59
C LEU A 333 5.71 5.58 5.37
N VAL A 334 4.73 4.88 4.80
CA VAL A 334 3.37 4.70 5.34
C VAL A 334 3.27 3.47 6.23
N LEU A 335 3.84 2.35 5.78
CA LEU A 335 3.79 1.08 6.52
C LEU A 335 4.79 1.10 7.66
N GLY A 336 4.28 1.31 8.87
CA GLY A 336 4.99 1.03 10.12
C GLY A 336 5.07 -0.47 10.43
N PRO A 337 5.48 -0.84 11.65
CA PRO A 337 5.25 -2.21 12.14
C PRO A 337 3.75 -2.54 12.13
N PRO A 338 3.37 -3.83 12.06
CA PRO A 338 1.98 -4.25 12.23
C PRO A 338 1.36 -3.62 13.48
N ARG A 339 0.11 -3.14 13.36
CA ARG A 339 -0.62 -2.52 14.46
C ARG A 339 -1.13 -3.60 15.44
N PRO A 340 -1.47 -3.25 16.70
CA PRO A 340 -1.92 -4.22 17.71
C PRO A 340 -3.11 -5.10 17.27
N GLU A 341 -3.97 -4.60 16.38
CA GLU A 341 -5.10 -5.35 15.82
C GLU A 341 -4.64 -6.57 15.00
N ALA A 342 -3.38 -6.61 14.57
CA ALA A 342 -2.77 -7.74 13.87
C ALA A 342 -2.07 -8.73 14.82
N ASP A 343 -1.89 -8.43 16.11
CA ASP A 343 -0.99 -9.17 17.02
C ASP A 343 -1.29 -10.67 17.09
N ALA A 344 -2.57 -11.04 17.16
CA ALA A 344 -2.98 -12.45 17.19
C ALA A 344 -2.51 -13.20 15.94
N GLU A 345 -2.62 -12.57 14.77
CA GLU A 345 -2.21 -13.16 13.50
C GLU A 345 -0.70 -13.13 13.29
N VAL A 346 -0.03 -12.07 13.77
CA VAL A 346 1.44 -11.99 13.81
C VAL A 346 2.00 -13.13 14.65
N GLN A 347 1.43 -13.39 15.84
CA GLN A 347 1.85 -14.52 16.67
C GLN A 347 1.55 -15.88 16.01
N ARG A 348 0.33 -16.07 15.46
CA ARG A 348 -0.05 -17.32 14.78
C ARG A 348 0.89 -17.66 13.62
N THR A 349 1.29 -16.65 12.85
CA THR A 349 2.15 -16.83 11.67
C THR A 349 3.65 -16.84 11.98
N GLY A 350 4.04 -16.50 13.21
CA GLY A 350 5.46 -16.38 13.63
C GLY A 350 6.29 -17.64 13.45
N VAL A 351 5.65 -18.82 13.48
CA VAL A 351 6.31 -20.11 13.21
C VAL A 351 6.93 -20.21 11.81
N LEU A 352 6.54 -19.34 10.87
CA LEU A 352 7.14 -19.28 9.53
C LEU A 352 8.52 -18.62 9.53
N TYR A 353 8.83 -17.78 10.52
CA TYR A 353 10.14 -17.11 10.60
C TYR A 353 11.28 -18.13 10.72
N ASP A 354 11.06 -19.24 11.42
CA ASP A 354 12.07 -20.29 11.60
C ASP A 354 12.51 -20.92 10.27
N LEU A 355 11.64 -20.94 9.26
CA LEU A 355 11.96 -21.47 7.93
C LEU A 355 12.93 -20.56 7.18
N VAL A 356 12.81 -19.24 7.37
CA VAL A 356 13.53 -18.22 6.60
C VAL A 356 14.52 -17.41 7.41
N ARG A 357 14.78 -17.77 8.67
CA ARG A 357 15.61 -17.01 9.60
C ARG A 357 16.97 -16.65 9.02
N GLU A 358 17.68 -17.63 8.46
CA GLU A 358 19.01 -17.43 7.85
C GLU A 358 19.01 -16.44 6.67
N PRO A 359 18.24 -16.66 5.58
CA PRO A 359 18.16 -15.67 4.50
C PRO A 359 17.62 -14.32 4.99
N ALA A 360 16.65 -14.30 5.90
CA ALA A 360 16.06 -13.07 6.44
C ALA A 360 17.10 -12.24 7.20
N GLN A 361 17.86 -12.83 8.12
CA GLN A 361 18.87 -12.14 8.92
C GLN A 361 20.04 -11.63 8.06
N ARG A 362 20.47 -12.40 7.05
CA ARG A 362 21.49 -11.94 6.08
C ARG A 362 21.06 -10.69 5.32
N ASN A 363 19.76 -10.48 5.15
CA ASN A 363 19.20 -9.29 4.50
C ASN A 363 18.67 -8.24 5.49
N GLY A 364 19.00 -8.37 6.78
CA GLY A 364 18.64 -7.39 7.81
C GLY A 364 17.22 -7.53 8.39
N TYR A 365 16.46 -8.56 8.02
CA TYR A 365 15.12 -8.82 8.55
C TYR A 365 15.22 -9.64 9.85
N ARG A 366 15.43 -8.94 10.96
CA ARG A 366 15.81 -9.53 12.26
C ARG A 366 14.65 -10.12 13.07
N ASP A 367 13.42 -9.82 12.69
CA ASP A 367 12.22 -10.26 13.39
C ASP A 367 11.05 -10.52 12.43
N TRP A 368 10.07 -11.28 12.91
CA TRP A 368 8.90 -11.67 12.13
C TRP A 368 8.02 -10.48 11.68
N PRO A 369 7.72 -9.48 12.54
CA PRO A 369 7.01 -8.26 12.10
C PRO A 369 7.70 -7.54 10.93
N THR A 370 9.03 -7.49 10.92
CA THR A 370 9.81 -6.93 9.81
C THR A 370 9.63 -7.75 8.54
N VAL A 371 9.69 -9.09 8.62
CA VAL A 371 9.44 -9.95 7.46
C VAL A 371 8.03 -9.76 6.90
N ILE A 372 7.00 -9.64 7.74
CA ILE A 372 5.63 -9.32 7.31
C ILE A 372 5.61 -7.99 6.56
N ARG A 373 6.14 -6.92 7.18
CA ARG A 373 6.12 -5.58 6.61
C ARG A 373 6.85 -5.52 5.27
N GLU A 374 8.07 -6.03 5.21
CA GLU A 374 8.88 -6.00 3.98
C GLU A 374 8.30 -6.91 2.88
N SER A 375 7.65 -8.03 3.25
CA SER A 375 6.92 -8.86 2.28
C SER A 375 5.76 -8.09 1.65
N LEU A 376 5.00 -7.33 2.45
CA LEU A 376 3.90 -6.51 1.95
C LEU A 376 4.40 -5.34 1.10
N ILE A 377 5.50 -4.68 1.51
CA ILE A 377 6.16 -3.62 0.72
C ILE A 377 6.52 -4.18 -0.67
N ALA A 378 7.17 -5.34 -0.74
CA ALA A 378 7.56 -5.96 -2.01
C ALA A 378 6.35 -6.30 -2.88
N ALA A 379 5.28 -6.86 -2.30
CA ALA A 379 4.04 -7.16 -3.03
C ALA A 379 3.38 -5.91 -3.63
N VAL A 380 3.25 -4.83 -2.85
CA VAL A 380 2.68 -3.56 -3.33
C VAL A 380 3.59 -2.93 -4.40
N THR A 381 4.90 -2.97 -4.20
CA THR A 381 5.88 -2.45 -5.15
C THR A 381 5.79 -3.18 -6.49
N ALA A 382 5.69 -4.51 -6.45
CA ALA A 382 5.50 -5.32 -7.64
C ALA A 382 4.22 -4.95 -8.38
N ARG A 383 3.13 -4.72 -7.65
CA ARG A 383 1.83 -4.34 -8.22
C ARG A 383 1.86 -2.97 -8.91
N LEU A 384 2.56 -2.00 -8.35
CA LEU A 384 2.52 -0.59 -8.80
C LEU A 384 3.63 -0.18 -9.76
N ALA A 385 4.84 -0.72 -9.60
CA ALA A 385 6.05 -0.21 -10.26
C ALA A 385 6.76 -1.24 -11.14
N VAL A 386 6.46 -2.55 -11.00
CA VAL A 386 7.10 -3.60 -11.79
C VAL A 386 6.21 -4.00 -12.97
N PRO A 387 6.75 -4.03 -14.21
CA PRO A 387 6.04 -4.53 -15.39
C PRO A 387 5.51 -5.96 -15.20
N ALA A 388 4.31 -6.25 -15.74
CA ALA A 388 3.58 -7.48 -15.46
C ALA A 388 4.38 -8.75 -15.78
N ASP A 389 5.14 -8.75 -16.87
CA ASP A 389 6.02 -9.83 -17.32
C ASP A 389 7.21 -10.09 -16.37
N ARG A 390 7.60 -9.10 -15.55
CA ARG A 390 8.73 -9.20 -14.61
C ARG A 390 8.30 -9.41 -13.16
N ARG A 391 7.01 -9.29 -12.82
CA ARG A 391 6.51 -9.36 -11.43
C ARG A 391 6.88 -10.66 -10.73
N SER A 392 6.71 -11.80 -11.38
CA SER A 392 7.00 -13.10 -10.77
C SER A 392 8.49 -13.27 -10.44
N THR A 393 9.38 -12.80 -11.32
CA THR A 393 10.83 -12.81 -11.07
C THR A 393 11.22 -11.87 -9.93
N PHE A 394 10.61 -10.68 -9.89
CA PHE A 394 10.81 -9.72 -8.81
C PHE A 394 10.39 -10.30 -7.44
N LEU A 395 9.17 -10.84 -7.35
CA LEU A 395 8.65 -11.44 -6.11
C LEU A 395 9.50 -12.64 -5.66
N ARG A 396 9.92 -13.50 -6.60
CA ARG A 396 10.83 -14.62 -6.29
C ARG A 396 12.14 -14.14 -5.69
N GLY A 397 12.77 -13.11 -6.25
CA GLY A 397 14.01 -12.54 -5.70
C GLY A 397 13.85 -12.02 -4.26
N HIS A 398 12.69 -11.46 -3.92
CA HIS A 398 12.38 -11.05 -2.54
C HIS A 398 12.10 -12.25 -1.63
N TYR A 399 11.40 -13.27 -2.13
CA TYR A 399 11.19 -14.52 -1.38
C TYR A 399 12.52 -15.18 -0.99
N ASP A 400 13.47 -15.26 -1.91
CA ASP A 400 14.79 -15.87 -1.69
C ASP A 400 15.63 -15.10 -0.64
N ARG A 401 15.30 -13.83 -0.39
CA ARG A 401 15.88 -13.00 0.69
C ARG A 401 15.20 -13.20 2.04
N GLY A 402 14.25 -14.14 2.13
CA GLY A 402 13.55 -14.49 3.37
C GLY A 402 12.19 -13.82 3.56
N LEU A 403 11.67 -13.13 2.53
CA LEU A 403 10.33 -12.51 2.56
C LEU A 403 9.27 -13.54 2.16
N ILE A 404 9.01 -14.51 3.03
CA ILE A 404 8.19 -15.70 2.72
C ILE A 404 6.75 -15.38 2.30
N LEU A 405 6.19 -14.23 2.72
CA LEU A 405 4.78 -13.88 2.48
C LEU A 405 4.55 -13.06 1.21
N VAL A 406 5.57 -12.80 0.39
CA VAL A 406 5.44 -11.91 -0.79
C VAL A 406 4.38 -12.38 -1.79
N ASP A 407 4.33 -13.68 -2.07
CA ASP A 407 3.36 -14.24 -3.02
C ASP A 407 1.94 -14.19 -2.44
N HIS A 408 1.79 -14.55 -1.16
CA HIS A 408 0.51 -14.46 -0.43
C HIS A 408 -0.05 -13.04 -0.46
N PHE A 409 0.77 -12.03 -0.13
CA PHE A 409 0.32 -10.65 -0.18
C PHE A 409 0.03 -10.17 -1.61
N ALA A 410 0.81 -10.59 -2.61
CA ALA A 410 0.54 -10.21 -3.99
C ALA A 410 -0.84 -10.68 -4.48
N GLU A 411 -1.27 -11.87 -4.06
CA GLU A 411 -2.62 -12.41 -4.32
C GLU A 411 -3.70 -11.65 -3.54
N GLU A 412 -3.47 -11.43 -2.24
CA GLU A 412 -4.41 -10.72 -1.36
C GLU A 412 -4.65 -9.26 -1.76
N LEU A 413 -3.74 -8.63 -2.50
CA LEU A 413 -3.96 -7.28 -3.04
C LEU A 413 -5.20 -7.20 -3.95
N ALA A 414 -5.60 -8.29 -4.62
CA ALA A 414 -6.84 -8.32 -5.40
C ALA A 414 -8.12 -8.29 -4.53
N ARG A 415 -8.04 -8.73 -3.26
CA ARG A 415 -9.12 -8.56 -2.28
C ARG A 415 -9.11 -7.15 -1.72
N TYR A 416 -7.94 -6.64 -1.36
CA TYR A 416 -7.77 -5.25 -0.91
C TYR A 416 -8.33 -4.22 -1.90
N GLU A 417 -8.11 -4.41 -3.19
CA GLU A 417 -8.58 -3.53 -4.26
C GLU A 417 -10.11 -3.45 -4.37
N ARG A 418 -10.83 -4.46 -3.87
CA ARG A 418 -12.30 -4.50 -3.82
C ARG A 418 -12.87 -3.99 -2.49
N ASP A 419 -12.02 -3.78 -1.50
CA ASP A 419 -12.36 -3.26 -0.18
C ASP A 419 -12.22 -1.72 -0.15
N SER A 420 -12.55 -1.09 0.98
CA SER A 420 -12.42 0.36 1.21
C SER A 420 -11.43 0.73 2.32
N LEU A 421 -10.95 -0.23 3.10
CA LEU A 421 -10.02 0.02 4.21
C LEU A 421 -8.65 0.50 3.72
N PRO A 422 -7.96 1.37 4.48
CA PRO A 422 -6.53 1.61 4.33
C PRO A 422 -5.71 0.32 4.39
N LEU A 423 -4.61 0.23 3.63
CA LEU A 423 -3.83 -1.01 3.59
C LEU A 423 -3.33 -1.44 4.98
N VAL A 424 -2.98 -0.47 5.82
CA VAL A 424 -2.56 -0.70 7.21
C VAL A 424 -3.65 -1.37 8.05
N ASP A 425 -4.92 -1.05 7.80
CA ASP A 425 -6.08 -1.60 8.51
C ASP A 425 -6.59 -2.90 7.87
N PHE A 426 -6.21 -3.13 6.60
CA PHE A 426 -6.53 -4.37 5.88
C PHE A 426 -5.53 -5.51 6.18
N LEU A 427 -4.31 -5.19 6.63
CA LEU A 427 -3.27 -6.19 6.94
C LEU A 427 -3.73 -7.35 7.84
N PRO A 428 -4.49 -7.14 8.95
CA PRO A 428 -5.01 -8.25 9.76
C PRO A 428 -5.90 -9.22 8.96
N GLN A 429 -6.62 -8.75 7.93
CA GLN A 429 -7.44 -9.61 7.07
C GLN A 429 -6.58 -10.46 6.13
N MET A 430 -5.48 -9.89 5.62
CA MET A 430 -4.52 -10.61 4.79
C MET A 430 -3.78 -11.68 5.59
N LEU A 431 -3.37 -11.37 6.83
CA LEU A 431 -2.68 -12.33 7.68
C LEU A 431 -3.59 -13.49 8.09
N ARG A 432 -4.88 -13.22 8.36
CA ARG A 432 -5.89 -14.26 8.67
C ARG A 432 -5.99 -15.35 7.60
N THR A 433 -5.72 -15.05 6.34
CA THR A 433 -5.79 -16.03 5.25
C THR A 433 -4.50 -16.78 4.99
N VAL A 434 -3.43 -16.50 5.74
CA VAL A 434 -2.19 -17.27 5.66
C VAL A 434 -2.44 -18.71 6.14
N ASN A 435 -2.35 -19.65 5.20
CA ASN A 435 -2.33 -21.08 5.48
C ASN A 435 -0.88 -21.54 5.74
N LEU A 436 -0.60 -21.95 6.98
CA LEU A 436 0.75 -22.32 7.40
C LEU A 436 1.29 -23.56 6.68
N ASP A 437 0.42 -24.52 6.36
CA ASP A 437 0.83 -25.76 5.69
C ASP A 437 1.14 -25.53 4.21
N ASP A 438 0.36 -24.65 3.57
CA ASP A 438 0.64 -24.23 2.19
C ASP A 438 1.98 -23.46 2.11
N GLN A 439 2.25 -22.55 3.05
CA GLN A 439 3.52 -21.82 3.12
C GLN A 439 4.72 -22.76 3.36
N ARG A 440 4.57 -23.76 4.24
CA ARG A 440 5.60 -24.79 4.46
C ARG A 440 5.84 -25.64 3.22
N ARG A 441 4.79 -26.02 2.51
CA ARG A 441 4.88 -26.78 1.26
C ARG A 441 5.60 -25.97 0.18
N LEU A 442 5.18 -24.73 -0.06
CA LEU A 442 5.81 -23.79 -1.00
C LEU A 442 7.30 -23.59 -0.70
N PHE A 443 7.65 -23.43 0.58
CA PHE A 443 9.05 -23.31 1.01
C PHE A 443 9.85 -24.58 0.70
N ALA A 444 9.29 -25.76 0.98
CA ALA A 444 9.95 -27.03 0.68
C ALA A 444 10.12 -27.28 -0.83
N GLU A 445 9.15 -26.86 -1.64
CA GLU A 445 9.21 -26.97 -3.11
C GLU A 445 10.29 -26.07 -3.71
N ARG A 446 10.45 -24.84 -3.21
CA ARG A 446 11.48 -23.89 -3.70
C ARG A 446 12.91 -24.23 -3.28
N ARG A 447 13.06 -25.12 -2.30
CA ARG A 447 14.36 -25.63 -1.81
C ARG A 447 14.86 -26.85 -2.60
N ARG A 448 14.00 -27.48 -3.40
CA ARG A 448 14.36 -28.59 -4.29
C ARG A 448 14.81 -28.02 -5.63
#